data_AF-A0A7J4QQV0-F1
#
_entry.id   AF-A0A7J4QQV0-F1
#
_cell.length_a   1.000
_cell.length_b   1.000
_cell.length_c   1.000
_cell.angle_alpha   90.00
_cell.angle_beta   90.00
_cell.angle_gamma   90.00
#
_symmetry.space_group_name_H-M   'P 1'
#
loop_
_entity.id
_entity.type
_entity.pdbx_description
1 polymer ?
#
loop_
_entity_poly.entity_id
_entity_poly.type
_entity_poly.pdbx_seq_one_letter_code
_entity_poly.pdbx_strand_id
1 'polypeptide(L)' 'MKSIGEIEEDLAEKAEPILGIKPSSKFKRGPIGILIYVVCGIVAFISLRSAGVF' A
#
# COMPACT_ATOMS: atom_id res chain seq x y z
N MET A 1 19.14 -1.13 -12.14
CA MET A 1 17.86 -1.46 -11.48
C MET A 1 17.82 -0.71 -10.17
N LYS A 2 16.77 0.08 -9.88
CA LYS A 2 16.66 0.77 -8.59
C LYS A 2 16.46 -0.27 -7.48
N SER A 3 17.12 -0.06 -6.35
CA SER A 3 16.94 -0.93 -5.18
C SER A 3 15.51 -0.81 -4.66
N ILE A 4 14.93 -1.93 -4.20
CA ILE A 4 13.58 -1.99 -3.61
C ILE A 4 13.38 -0.87 -2.57
N GLY A 5 14.39 -0.61 -1.72
CA GLY A 5 14.33 0.45 -0.72
C GLY A 5 14.19 1.86 -1.30
N GLU A 6 14.84 2.14 -2.43
CA GLU A 6 14.77 3.45 -3.11
C GLU A 6 13.38 3.65 -3.77
N ILE A 7 12.77 2.56 -4.24
CA ILE A 7 11.41 2.58 -4.77
C ILE A 7 10.39 2.77 -3.65
N GLU A 8 10.57 2.12 -2.50
CA GLU A 8 9.70 2.32 -1.33
C GLU A 8 9.77 3.76 -0.80
N GLU A 9 10.94 4.39 -0.86
CA GLU A 9 11.15 5.75 -0.38
C GLU A 9 10.52 6.80 -1.30
N ASP A 10 10.66 6.65 -2.62
CA ASP A 10 9.98 7.49 -3.63
C ASP A 10 8.45 7.37 -3.53
N LEU A 11 7.95 6.14 -3.34
CA LEU A 11 6.52 5.88 -3.18
C LEU A 11 5.99 6.44 -1.87
N ALA A 12 6.77 6.39 -0.79
CA ALA A 12 6.42 6.98 0.48
C ALA A 12 6.34 8.51 0.41
N GLU A 13 7.28 9.15 -0.30
CA GLU A 13 7.31 10.60 -0.49
C GLU A 13 6.11 11.08 -1.33
N LYS A 14 5.72 10.33 -2.35
CA LYS A 14 4.49 10.62 -3.14
C LYS A 14 3.20 10.40 -2.36
N ALA A 15 3.19 9.47 -1.41
CA ALA A 15 2.00 9.15 -0.63
C ALA A 15 1.82 10.07 0.59
N GLU A 16 2.89 10.64 1.14
CA GLU A 16 2.86 11.62 2.24
C GLU A 16 1.88 12.79 2.03
N PRO A 17 1.84 13.50 0.88
CA PRO A 17 0.89 14.59 0.67
C PRO A 17 -0.58 14.13 0.56
N ILE A 18 -0.81 12.86 0.25
CA ILE A 18 -2.16 12.28 0.10
C ILE A 18 -2.67 11.77 1.45
N LEU A 19 -1.78 11.17 2.24
CA LEU A 19 -2.12 10.52 3.50
C LEU A 19 -1.86 11.41 4.73
N GLY A 20 -1.13 12.51 4.58
CA GLY A 20 -0.71 13.39 5.68
C GLY A 20 0.35 12.78 6.61
N ILE A 21 0.78 11.56 6.32
CA ILE A 21 1.78 10.78 7.07
C ILE A 21 2.75 10.12 6.08
N LYS A 22 4.05 10.16 6.35
CA LYS A 22 5.03 9.40 5.54
C LYS A 22 4.85 7.92 5.80
N PRO A 23 4.41 7.10 4.83
CA PRO A 23 4.33 5.66 5.02
C PRO A 23 5.74 5.08 4.94
N SER A 24 6.48 5.17 6.05
CA SER A 24 7.80 4.54 6.17
C SER A 24 7.64 3.02 6.24
N SER A 25 8.64 2.28 5.77
CA SER A 25 8.71 0.81 5.83
C SER A 25 8.43 0.21 7.23
N LYS A 26 8.57 0.99 8.32
CA LYS A 26 8.13 0.61 9.68
C LYS A 26 6.61 0.48 9.83
N PHE A 27 5.83 1.27 9.09
CA PHE A 27 4.36 1.21 9.05
C PHE A 27 3.87 -0.11 8.44
N LYS A 28 4.62 -0.65 7.46
CA LYS A 28 4.41 -1.97 6.85
C LYS A 28 4.70 -3.14 7.80
N ARG A 29 5.53 -2.95 8.83
CA ARG A 29 5.99 -4.00 9.76
C ARG A 29 5.13 -4.13 11.04
N GLY A 30 4.20 -3.20 11.26
CA GLY A 30 3.30 -3.22 12.42
C GLY A 30 1.96 -3.92 12.14
N PRO A 31 1.15 -4.16 13.19
CA PRO A 31 -0.21 -4.70 13.05
C PRO A 31 -1.11 -3.83 12.18
N ILE A 32 -0.85 -2.53 12.12
CA ILE A 32 -1.54 -1.58 11.21
C ILE A 32 -1.24 -1.92 9.73
N GLY A 33 -0.01 -2.29 9.39
CA GLY A 33 0.36 -2.64 8.01
C GLY A 33 -0.39 -3.87 7.50
N ILE A 34 -0.57 -4.87 8.38
CA ILE A 34 -1.37 -6.07 8.08
C ILE A 34 -2.83 -5.67 7.83
N LEU A 35 -3.38 -4.82 8.69
CA LEU A 35 -4.77 -4.37 8.59
C LEU A 35 -5.04 -3.66 7.25
N ILE A 36 -4.12 -2.77 6.84
CA ILE A 36 -4.21 -2.06 5.56
C ILE A 36 -4.06 -3.02 4.38
N TYR A 37 -3.16 -4.00 4.47
CA TYR A 37 -2.96 -4.98 3.41
C TYR A 37 -4.21 -5.84 3.19
N VAL A 38 -4.85 -6.28 4.28
CA VAL A 38 -6.11 -7.04 4.25
C VAL A 38 -7.24 -6.21 3.65
N VAL A 39 -7.39 -4.94 4.09
CA VAL A 39 -8.42 -4.04 3.54
C VAL A 39 -8.20 -3.79 2.05
N CYS A 40 -6.97 -3.50 1.62
CA CYS A 40 -6.64 -3.37 0.19
C CYS A 40 -6.95 -4.66 -0.59
N GLY A 41 -6.62 -5.83 -0.04
CA GLY A 41 -6.94 -7.11 -0.66
C GLY A 41 -8.44 -7.32 -0.86
N ILE A 42 -9.26 -6.99 0.14
CA ILE A 42 -10.72 -7.08 0.06
C ILE A 42 -11.28 -6.11 -0.98
N VAL A 43 -10.82 -4.85 -0.97
CA VAL A 43 -11.28 -3.84 -1.95
C VAL A 43 -10.90 -4.26 -3.37
N ALA A 44 -9.67 -4.73 -3.58
CA ALA A 44 -9.22 -5.23 -4.86
C ALA A 44 -10.04 -6.45 -5.31
N PHE A 45 -10.32 -7.39 -4.41
CA PHE A 45 -11.14 -8.57 -4.71
C PHE A 45 -12.57 -8.21 -5.12
N ILE A 46 -13.23 -7.29 -4.40
CA ILE A 46 -14.57 -6.80 -4.76
C ILE A 46 -14.52 -6.09 -6.11
N SER A 47 -13.50 -5.28 -6.35
CA SER A 47 -13.32 -4.54 -7.61
C SER A 47 -13.12 -5.49 -8.79
N LEU A 48 -12.28 -6.53 -8.63
CA LEU A 48 -12.04 -7.57 -9.62
C LEU A 48 -13.30 -8.38 -9.94
N ARG A 49 -14.07 -8.74 -8.90
CA ARG A 49 -15.37 -9.42 -9.07
C ARG A 49 -16.39 -8.54 -9.78
N SER A 50 -16.47 -7.25 -9.42
CA SER A 50 -17.35 -6.30 -10.10
C SER A 50 -16.96 -6.06 -11.55
N ALA A 51 -15.68 -6.21 -11.89
CA ALA A 51 -15.17 -6.13 -13.25
C ALA A 51 -15.39 -7.44 -14.05
N GLY A 52 -15.96 -8.48 -13.44
CA GLY A 52 -16.23 -9.77 -14.10
C GLY A 52 -14.96 -10.58 -14.39
N VAL A 53 -13.84 -10.26 -13.73
CA VAL A 53 -12.59 -11.03 -13.83
C VAL A 53 -12.70 -12.36 -13.07
N PHE A 54 -13.65 -12.45 -12.13
CA PHE A 54 -13.93 -13.62 -11.29
C PHE A 54 -15.43 -13.87 -11.16
#